data_AF-A0A916BSS1-F1
#
_entry.id   AF-A0A916BSS1-F1
#
_cell.length_a   1.000
_cell.length_b   1.000
_cell.length_c   1.000
_cell.angle_alpha   90.00
_cell.angle_beta   90.00
_cell.angle_gamma   90.00
#
_symmetry.space_group_name_H-M   'P 1'
#
loop_
_entity.id
_entity.type
_entity.pdbx_description
1 polymer ?
#
loop_
_entity_poly.entity_id
_entity_poly.type
_entity_poly.pdbx_seq_one_letter_code
_entity_poly.pdbx_strand_id
1 'polypeptide(L)'
;MAGMTLLVVRCPSCGNALAPGDDDLVVACQQCGAGLHLADDGPQSIEIQYAQTNLAKAGTWRPWWIFRGSVNLIKRETQGGNRSDEARKFWAQPRVLSVPAWELSIAAIKQVGVQMLKQPPTLNAIPRPSGAPFIPAVVSAEDARKMLEFLILTLEAGRDDWLKSLDFQIEAGPPELWAIAAE
;
A
#
# COMPACT_ATOMS: atom_id res chain seq x y z
N MET A 1 -10.85 34.45 -3.62
CA MET A 1 -9.42 34.11 -3.65
C MET A 1 -9.14 33.27 -2.41
N ALA A 2 -8.90 31.97 -2.56
CA ALA A 2 -8.41 31.17 -1.43
C ALA A 2 -6.95 31.59 -1.18
N GLY A 3 -6.67 32.14 0.00
CA GLY A 3 -5.32 32.54 0.37
C GLY A 3 -4.43 31.30 0.58
N MET A 4 -3.18 31.37 0.14
CA MET A 4 -2.21 30.31 0.36
C MET A 4 -1.64 30.47 1.78
N THR A 5 -1.76 29.43 2.60
CA THR A 5 -1.26 29.41 3.99
C THR A 5 -0.04 28.50 4.06
N LEU A 6 1.11 29.05 4.43
CA LEU A 6 2.31 28.26 4.74
C LEU A 6 2.23 27.79 6.19
N LEU A 7 2.23 26.47 6.38
CA LEU A 7 2.22 25.86 7.70
C LEU A 7 3.56 25.20 7.98
N VAL A 8 4.22 25.57 9.08
CA VAL A 8 5.38 24.83 9.58
C VAL A 8 4.86 23.53 10.19
N VAL A 9 5.11 22.42 9.50
CA VAL A 9 4.70 21.10 9.99
C VAL A 9 5.63 20.67 11.12
N ARG A 10 5.06 20.36 12.29
CA ARG A 10 5.78 19.83 13.46
C ARG A 10 5.18 18.49 13.86
N CYS A 11 6.04 17.59 14.33
CA CYS A 11 5.59 16.33 14.88
C CYS A 11 4.74 16.58 16.15
N PRO A 12 3.48 16.13 16.20
CA PRO A 12 2.61 16.34 17.36
C PRO A 12 3.10 15.59 18.61
N SER A 13 3.90 14.54 18.45
CA SER A 13 4.41 13.73 19.57
C SER A 13 5.65 14.31 20.25
N CYS A 14 6.53 15.03 19.54
CA CYS A 14 7.79 15.53 20.10
C CYS A 14 8.15 16.99 19.74
N GLY A 15 7.33 17.67 18.93
CA GLY A 15 7.54 19.06 18.52
C GLY A 15 8.62 19.29 17.47
N ASN A 16 9.35 18.24 17.06
CA ASN A 16 10.40 18.33 16.04
C ASN A 16 9.84 18.85 14.71
N ALA A 17 10.56 19.75 14.05
CA ALA A 17 10.18 20.23 12.72
C ALA A 17 10.26 19.09 11.70
N LEU A 18 9.30 19.06 10.77
CA LEU A 18 9.26 18.11 9.66
C LEU A 18 9.43 18.87 8.35
N ALA A 19 10.06 18.22 7.38
CA ALA A 19 10.29 18.76 6.04
C ALA A 19 9.76 17.75 5.01
N PRO A 20 8.44 17.63 4.86
CA PRO A 20 7.85 16.81 3.81
C PRO A 20 8.20 17.37 2.42
N GLY A 21 8.29 16.48 1.43
CA GLY A 21 8.28 16.84 0.02
C GLY A 21 6.89 17.29 -0.45
N ASP A 22 6.83 17.84 -1.66
CA ASP A 22 5.61 18.45 -2.20
C ASP A 22 4.45 17.45 -2.36
N ASP A 23 4.77 16.20 -2.67
CA ASP A 23 3.79 15.12 -2.90
C ASP A 23 3.67 14.15 -1.71
N ASP A 24 4.38 14.42 -0.61
CA ASP A 24 4.34 13.55 0.57
C ASP A 24 2.97 13.66 1.26
N LEU A 25 2.31 12.52 1.44
CA LEU A 25 1.05 12.41 2.16
C LEU A 25 1.23 11.82 3.55
N VAL A 26 2.17 10.89 3.74
CA VAL A 26 2.51 10.37 5.07
C VAL A 26 4.02 10.41 5.28
N VAL A 27 4.44 11.04 6.36
CA VAL A 27 5.85 11.11 6.77
C VAL A 27 6.05 10.51 8.15
N ALA A 28 7.25 9.98 8.41
CA ALA A 28 7.66 9.57 9.75
C ALA A 28 8.59 10.62 10.36
N CYS A 29 8.38 10.96 11.62
CA CYS A 29 9.29 11.84 12.34
C CYS A 29 10.67 11.18 12.51
N GLN A 30 11.73 11.82 12.02
CA GLN A 30 13.08 11.27 12.15
C GLN A 30 13.51 11.10 13.62
N GLN A 31 13.06 12.01 14.49
CA GLN A 31 13.38 11.99 15.92
C GLN A 31 12.63 10.86 16.67
N CYS A 32 11.31 10.95 16.80
CA CYS A 32 10.55 10.00 17.62
C CYS A 32 9.90 8.86 16.82
N GLY A 33 9.73 9.02 15.49
CA GLY A 33 9.19 7.97 14.63
C GLY A 33 7.69 7.98 14.45
N ALA A 34 6.99 8.91 15.11
CA ALA A 34 5.55 9.06 14.93
C ALA A 34 5.22 9.35 13.46
N GLY A 35 4.20 8.65 12.95
CA GLY A 35 3.65 8.90 11.62
C GLY A 35 2.74 10.13 11.63
N LEU A 36 2.81 10.90 10.55
CA LEU A 36 1.98 12.07 10.34
C LEU A 36 1.41 12.03 8.92
N HIS A 37 0.09 12.01 8.82
CA HIS A 37 -0.67 12.16 7.59
C HIS A 37 -0.90 13.65 7.34
N LEU A 38 -0.54 14.12 6.15
CA LEU A 38 -0.68 15.50 5.70
C LEU A 38 -2.00 15.63 4.94
N ALA A 39 -3.09 15.78 5.68
CA ALA A 39 -4.42 15.93 5.13
C ALA A 39 -4.77 17.41 4.88
N ASP A 40 -5.78 17.65 4.04
CA ASP A 40 -6.25 18.99 3.67
C ASP A 40 -6.75 19.80 4.87
N ASP A 41 -7.31 19.13 5.89
CA ASP A 41 -7.78 19.75 7.14
C ASP A 41 -6.66 19.95 8.18
N GLY A 42 -5.44 19.54 7.84
CA GLY A 42 -4.23 19.70 8.63
C GLY A 42 -3.52 18.38 8.94
N PRO A 43 -2.34 18.43 9.55
CA PRO A 43 -1.59 17.23 9.88
C PRO A 43 -2.28 16.37 10.96
N GLN A 44 -2.50 15.10 10.68
CA GLN A 44 -3.14 14.14 11.57
C GLN A 44 -2.19 12.98 11.91
N SER A 45 -2.19 12.52 13.16
CA SER A 45 -1.40 11.35 13.56
C SER A 45 -1.86 10.11 12.82
N ILE A 46 -0.92 9.30 12.33
CA ILE A 46 -1.19 8.00 11.74
C ILE A 46 -0.20 6.96 12.28
N GLU A 47 -0.69 5.74 12.51
CA GLU A 47 0.16 4.64 12.94
C GLU A 47 0.91 4.05 11.74
N ILE A 48 2.23 3.86 11.90
CA ILE A 48 3.09 3.16 10.95
C ILE A 48 3.52 1.85 11.60
N GLN A 49 2.98 0.73 11.11
CA GLN A 49 3.39 -0.61 11.56
C GLN A 49 4.67 -1.02 10.85
N TYR A 50 5.72 -1.42 11.58
CA TYR A 50 6.94 -1.93 10.95
C TYR A 50 6.90 -3.46 10.88
N ALA A 51 7.07 -4.02 9.69
CA ALA A 51 7.06 -5.46 9.50
C ALA A 51 8.39 -6.10 9.93
N GLN A 52 8.30 -7.24 10.60
CA GLN A 52 9.46 -8.11 10.83
C GLN A 52 10.14 -8.46 9.49
N THR A 53 11.47 -8.43 9.47
CA THR A 53 12.26 -8.71 8.26
C THR A 53 13.36 -9.73 8.55
N ASN A 54 13.72 -10.50 7.52
CA ASN A 54 14.85 -11.42 7.54
C ASN A 54 16.14 -10.78 6.97
N LEU A 55 16.08 -9.52 6.53
CA LEU A 55 17.26 -8.77 6.09
C LEU A 55 18.19 -8.54 7.29
N ALA A 56 19.48 -8.81 7.10
CA ALA A 56 20.49 -8.53 8.13
C ALA A 56 20.56 -7.04 8.49
N LYS A 57 20.30 -6.18 7.50
CA LYS A 57 20.16 -4.73 7.65
C LYS A 57 19.20 -4.21 6.60
N ALA A 58 18.17 -3.48 7.02
CA ALA A 58 17.32 -2.73 6.10
C ALA A 58 18.08 -1.50 5.59
N GLY A 59 18.06 -1.25 4.29
CA GLY A 59 18.52 0.01 3.70
C GLY A 59 17.44 1.08 3.79
N THR A 60 16.17 0.68 3.69
CA THR A 60 15.01 1.58 3.83
C THR A 60 13.75 0.83 4.27
N TRP A 61 12.78 1.57 4.77
CA TRP A 61 11.44 1.07 5.07
C TRP A 61 10.43 1.67 4.09
N ARG A 62 9.82 0.82 3.26
CA ARG A 62 8.88 1.24 2.20
C ARG A 62 7.44 1.13 2.67
N PRO A 63 6.60 2.16 2.47
CA PRO A 63 5.22 2.15 2.91
C PRO A 63 4.32 1.33 1.99
N TRP A 64 3.42 0.56 2.58
CA TRP A 64 2.42 -0.25 1.91
C TRP A 64 1.08 -0.03 2.58
N TRP A 65 0.05 0.25 1.79
CA TRP A 65 -1.32 0.14 2.25
C TRP A 65 -1.73 -1.33 2.24
N ILE A 66 -2.08 -1.84 3.42
CA ILE A 66 -2.47 -3.22 3.63
C ILE A 66 -3.96 -3.28 3.92
N PHE A 67 -4.70 -3.87 2.99
CA PHE A 67 -6.11 -4.22 3.17
C PHE A 67 -6.20 -5.68 3.58
N ARG A 68 -7.01 -5.98 4.58
CA ARG A 68 -7.34 -7.36 5.00
C ARG A 68 -8.77 -7.66 4.57
N GLY A 69 -8.94 -8.62 3.68
CA GLY A 69 -10.26 -8.88 3.12
C GLY A 69 -10.28 -9.92 2.01
N SER A 70 -11.37 -9.94 1.26
CA SER A 70 -11.65 -10.92 0.22
C SER A 70 -11.91 -10.23 -1.11
N VAL A 71 -11.65 -10.94 -2.20
CA VAL A 71 -12.04 -10.52 -3.56
C VAL A 71 -13.06 -11.54 -4.05
N ASN A 72 -14.28 -11.08 -4.33
CA ASN A 72 -15.33 -11.93 -4.86
C ASN A 72 -15.47 -11.72 -6.37
N LEU A 73 -15.22 -12.77 -7.16
CA LEU A 73 -15.42 -12.73 -8.61
C LEU A 73 -16.91 -12.92 -8.92
N ILE A 74 -17.58 -11.86 -9.33
CA ILE A 74 -18.99 -11.87 -9.72
C ILE A 74 -19.12 -12.47 -11.13
N LYS A 75 -18.23 -12.05 -12.04
CA LYS A 75 -18.23 -12.50 -13.43
C LYS A 75 -16.81 -12.58 -13.97
N ARG A 76 -16.50 -13.66 -14.69
CA ARG A 76 -15.24 -13.82 -15.45
C ARG A 76 -15.55 -14.54 -16.75
N GLU A 77 -15.46 -13.84 -17.88
CA GLU A 77 -15.64 -14.42 -19.21
C GLU A 77 -14.30 -14.48 -19.94
N THR A 78 -14.07 -15.55 -20.68
CA THR A 78 -12.87 -15.75 -21.48
C THR A 78 -13.24 -16.09 -22.92
N GLN A 79 -12.37 -15.74 -23.86
CA GLN A 79 -12.47 -16.07 -25.27
C GLN A 79 -11.38 -17.09 -25.63
N GLY A 80 -11.38 -18.28 -25.02
CA GLY A 80 -10.35 -19.30 -25.25
C GLY A 80 -9.40 -19.47 -24.06
N GLY A 81 -9.03 -20.73 -23.79
CA GLY A 81 -8.60 -21.14 -22.46
C GLY A 81 -9.76 -21.03 -21.44
N ASN A 82 -9.57 -21.58 -20.24
CA ASN A 82 -10.48 -21.33 -19.13
C ASN A 82 -9.78 -21.60 -17.79
N ARG A 83 -9.18 -20.56 -17.20
CA ARG A 83 -8.60 -20.63 -15.85
C ARG A 83 -9.55 -20.12 -14.77
N SER A 84 -10.86 -20.11 -15.03
CA SER A 84 -11.84 -19.58 -14.07
C SER A 84 -11.84 -20.34 -12.74
N ASP A 85 -11.63 -21.66 -12.76
CA ASP A 85 -11.54 -22.44 -11.52
C ASP A 85 -10.27 -22.11 -10.73
N GLU A 86 -9.15 -21.88 -11.41
CA GLU A 86 -7.91 -21.43 -10.75
C GLU A 86 -8.07 -20.02 -10.16
N ALA A 87 -8.72 -19.12 -10.89
CA ALA A 87 -9.02 -17.78 -10.40
C ALA A 87 -9.91 -17.82 -9.16
N ARG A 88 -11.01 -18.59 -9.21
CA ARG A 88 -11.88 -18.78 -8.04
C ARG A 88 -11.14 -19.38 -6.86
N LYS A 89 -10.34 -20.44 -7.07
CA LYS A 89 -9.53 -21.05 -6.00
C LYS A 89 -8.53 -20.05 -5.40
N PHE A 90 -7.90 -19.23 -6.23
CA PHE A 90 -6.96 -18.21 -5.78
C PHE A 90 -7.64 -17.16 -4.89
N TRP A 91 -8.84 -16.70 -5.27
CA TRP A 91 -9.58 -15.67 -4.54
C TRP A 91 -10.53 -16.19 -3.45
N ALA A 92 -10.72 -17.51 -3.34
CA ALA A 92 -11.67 -18.13 -2.42
C ALA A 92 -11.41 -17.88 -0.92
N GLN A 93 -10.24 -17.34 -0.56
CA GLN A 93 -9.83 -17.15 0.82
C GLN A 93 -9.51 -15.68 1.10
N PRO A 94 -9.91 -15.16 2.27
CA PRO A 94 -9.44 -13.87 2.75
C PRO A 94 -7.91 -13.80 2.74
N ARG A 95 -7.37 -12.65 2.36
CA ARG A 95 -5.93 -12.45 2.21
C ARG A 95 -5.50 -11.02 2.47
N VAL A 96 -4.20 -10.86 2.59
CA VAL A 96 -3.51 -9.57 2.58
C VAL A 96 -3.49 -9.06 1.14
N LEU A 97 -4.08 -7.88 0.94
CA LEU A 97 -4.13 -7.18 -0.32
C LEU A 97 -3.27 -5.92 -0.18
N SER A 98 -2.16 -5.86 -0.91
CA SER A 98 -1.10 -4.88 -0.68
C SER A 98 -0.96 -3.92 -1.85
N VAL A 99 -0.81 -2.63 -1.54
CA VAL A 99 -0.59 -1.57 -2.52
C VAL A 99 0.63 -0.76 -2.11
N PRO A 100 1.63 -0.59 -2.99
CA PRO A 100 2.79 0.25 -2.68
C PRO A 100 2.36 1.70 -2.54
N ALA A 101 2.89 2.41 -1.54
CA ALA A 101 2.47 3.77 -1.24
C ALA A 101 3.54 4.84 -1.47
N TRP A 102 4.73 4.48 -1.97
CA TRP A 102 5.80 5.42 -2.31
C TRP A 102 5.87 5.67 -3.81
N GLU A 103 6.66 6.67 -4.20
CA GLU A 103 6.83 7.07 -5.59
C GLU A 103 7.33 5.92 -6.47
N LEU A 104 6.51 5.55 -7.45
CA LEU A 104 6.77 4.47 -8.41
C LEU A 104 6.09 4.78 -9.74
N SER A 105 6.74 4.39 -10.83
CA SER A 105 6.07 4.34 -12.14
C SER A 105 4.95 3.29 -12.15
N ILE A 106 3.95 3.49 -13.01
CA ILE A 106 2.85 2.52 -13.19
C ILE A 106 3.36 1.12 -13.55
N ALA A 107 4.43 1.01 -14.34
CA ALA A 107 5.04 -0.27 -14.66
C ALA A 107 5.61 -0.96 -13.41
N ALA A 108 6.29 -0.21 -12.55
CA ALA A 108 6.81 -0.72 -11.29
C ALA A 108 5.68 -1.10 -10.32
N ILE A 109 4.62 -0.29 -10.21
CA ILE A 109 3.42 -0.58 -9.42
C ILE A 109 2.82 -1.94 -9.83
N LYS A 110 2.61 -2.16 -11.14
CA LYS A 110 2.12 -3.45 -11.63
C LYS A 110 3.02 -4.59 -11.19
N GLN A 111 4.34 -4.45 -11.39
CA GLN A 111 5.28 -5.51 -11.09
C GLN A 111 5.29 -5.86 -9.59
N VAL A 112 5.52 -4.86 -8.73
CA VAL A 112 5.67 -5.11 -7.28
C VAL A 112 4.33 -5.43 -6.62
N GLY A 113 3.25 -4.75 -7.03
CA GLY A 113 1.91 -4.96 -6.48
C GLY A 113 1.36 -6.33 -6.84
N VAL A 114 1.45 -6.76 -8.10
CA VAL A 114 1.01 -8.10 -8.52
C VAL A 114 1.84 -9.19 -7.85
N GLN A 115 3.16 -8.99 -7.72
CA GLN A 115 4.01 -9.93 -7.01
C GLN A 115 3.56 -10.08 -5.55
N MET A 116 3.29 -8.97 -4.87
CA MET A 116 2.83 -8.98 -3.47
C MET A 116 1.45 -9.62 -3.31
N LEU A 117 0.53 -9.45 -4.28
CA LEU A 117 -0.76 -10.16 -4.26
C LEU A 117 -0.64 -11.67 -4.46
N LYS A 118 0.36 -12.12 -5.26
CA LYS A 118 0.64 -13.55 -5.47
C LYS A 118 1.32 -14.19 -4.27
N GLN A 119 2.23 -13.45 -3.64
CA GLN A 119 3.05 -13.91 -2.52
C GLN A 119 2.97 -12.88 -1.38
N PRO A 120 1.83 -12.79 -0.69
CA PRO A 120 1.67 -11.84 0.39
C PRO A 120 2.64 -12.16 1.53
N PRO A 121 3.21 -11.15 2.18
CA PRO A 121 4.13 -11.35 3.28
C PRO A 121 3.36 -11.75 4.54
N THR A 122 3.99 -12.52 5.41
CA THR A 122 3.52 -12.63 6.79
C THR A 122 3.86 -11.34 7.52
N LEU A 123 2.83 -10.65 8.01
CA LEU A 123 2.98 -9.36 8.68
C LEU A 123 2.96 -9.56 10.19
N ASN A 124 4.14 -9.49 10.81
CA ASN A 124 4.31 -9.40 12.26
C ASN A 124 4.88 -8.03 12.58
N ALA A 125 4.22 -7.28 13.47
CA ALA A 125 4.69 -5.96 13.86
C ALA A 125 5.92 -6.06 14.77
N ILE A 126 6.90 -5.19 14.56
CA ILE A 126 8.03 -4.96 15.45
C ILE A 126 8.03 -3.50 15.93
N PRO A 127 8.66 -3.19 17.08
CA PRO A 127 8.93 -1.81 17.45
C PRO A 127 9.70 -1.10 16.34
N ARG A 128 9.57 0.24 16.28
CA ARG A 128 10.29 1.04 15.28
C ARG A 128 11.79 0.65 15.27
N PRO A 129 12.30 0.17 14.13
CA PRO A 129 13.70 -0.18 13.98
C PRO A 129 14.55 1.09 13.87
N SER A 130 15.77 1.04 14.38
CA SER A 130 16.76 2.10 14.22
C SER A 130 17.61 1.86 12.97
N GLY A 131 18.22 2.92 12.44
CA GLY A 131 19.31 2.83 11.46
C GLY A 131 18.93 2.85 9.98
N ALA A 132 17.65 2.70 9.62
CA ALA A 132 17.17 2.90 8.24
C ALA A 132 16.00 3.88 8.20
N PRO A 133 15.94 4.76 7.19
CA PRO A 133 14.85 5.73 7.06
C PRO A 133 13.55 5.04 6.63
N PHE A 134 12.43 5.65 7.00
CA PHE A 134 11.14 5.44 6.35
C PHE A 134 11.04 6.41 5.16
N ILE A 135 10.74 5.89 3.97
CA ILE A 135 10.41 6.77 2.84
C ILE A 135 8.94 7.21 2.95
N PRO A 136 8.63 8.47 2.64
CA PRO A 136 7.26 8.96 2.67
C PRO A 136 6.31 8.17 1.77
N ALA A 137 5.04 8.14 2.18
CA ALA A 137 3.97 7.70 1.30
C ALA A 137 3.47 8.91 0.48
N VAL A 138 3.28 8.71 -0.82
CA VAL A 138 2.73 9.67 -1.79
C VAL A 138 1.36 9.22 -2.33
N VAL A 139 0.88 8.05 -1.89
CA VAL A 139 -0.44 7.51 -2.26
C VAL A 139 -1.36 7.57 -1.04
N SER A 140 -2.55 8.16 -1.19
CA SER A 140 -3.58 8.19 -0.15
C SER A 140 -4.20 6.81 0.06
N ALA A 141 -4.81 6.56 1.22
CA ALA A 141 -5.54 5.31 1.45
C ALA A 141 -6.72 5.11 0.47
N GLU A 142 -7.34 6.21 0.03
CA GLU A 142 -8.43 6.19 -0.96
C GLU A 142 -7.90 5.80 -2.34
N ASP A 143 -6.81 6.42 -2.81
CA ASP A 143 -6.25 6.10 -4.12
C ASP A 143 -5.60 4.73 -4.13
N ALA A 144 -5.07 4.28 -2.99
CA ALA A 144 -4.62 2.90 -2.83
C ALA A 144 -5.77 1.90 -3.06
N ARG A 145 -7.00 2.22 -2.65
CA ARG A 145 -8.16 1.36 -2.91
C ARG A 145 -8.45 1.25 -4.41
N LYS A 146 -8.40 2.36 -5.16
CA LYS A 146 -8.55 2.38 -6.62
C LYS A 146 -7.39 1.62 -7.30
N MET A 147 -6.18 1.79 -6.81
CA MET A 147 -4.99 1.11 -7.32
C MET A 147 -5.04 -0.41 -7.06
N LEU A 148 -5.65 -0.85 -5.95
CA LEU A 148 -5.87 -2.27 -5.68
C LEU A 148 -6.78 -2.92 -6.74
N GLU A 149 -7.86 -2.25 -7.16
CA GLU A 149 -8.72 -2.73 -8.25
C GLU A 149 -7.93 -2.93 -9.55
N PHE A 150 -7.08 -1.96 -9.88
CA PHE A 150 -6.18 -2.05 -11.03
C PHE A 150 -5.19 -3.22 -10.92
N LEU A 151 -4.62 -3.47 -9.74
CA LEU A 151 -3.71 -4.60 -9.53
C LEU A 151 -4.42 -5.96 -9.65
N ILE A 152 -5.65 -6.08 -9.14
CA ILE A 152 -6.47 -7.28 -9.28
C ILE A 152 -6.80 -7.53 -10.75
N LEU A 153 -7.23 -6.50 -11.48
CA LEU A 153 -7.48 -6.58 -12.91
C LEU A 153 -6.21 -6.99 -13.68
N THR A 154 -5.06 -6.40 -13.34
CA THR A 154 -3.77 -6.72 -13.96
C THR A 154 -3.37 -8.17 -13.69
N LEU A 155 -3.58 -8.68 -12.47
CA LEU A 155 -3.31 -10.07 -12.12
C LEU A 155 -4.19 -11.04 -12.91
N GLU A 156 -5.49 -10.76 -13.02
CA GLU A 156 -6.45 -11.60 -13.74
C GLU A 156 -6.24 -11.57 -15.26
N ALA A 157 -5.90 -10.41 -15.82
CA ALA A 157 -5.54 -10.26 -17.22
C ALA A 157 -4.19 -10.90 -17.57
N GLY A 158 -3.31 -11.09 -16.58
CA GLY A 158 -2.02 -11.77 -16.74
C GLY A 158 -2.08 -13.30 -16.66
N ARG A 159 -3.27 -13.89 -16.58
CA ARG A 159 -3.45 -15.35 -16.66
C ARG A 159 -3.27 -15.83 -18.09
N ASP A 160 -2.89 -17.10 -18.23
CA ASP A 160 -2.75 -17.76 -19.54
C ASP A 160 -4.12 -18.21 -20.08
N ASP A 161 -5.01 -17.23 -20.27
CA ASP A 161 -6.28 -17.32 -20.97
C ASP A 161 -6.68 -15.94 -21.54
N TRP A 162 -7.64 -15.90 -22.46
CA TRP A 162 -8.05 -14.64 -23.07
C TRP A 162 -9.21 -14.03 -22.30
N LEU A 163 -8.91 -13.28 -21.24
CA LEU A 163 -9.92 -12.58 -20.46
C LEU A 163 -10.69 -11.56 -21.32
N LYS A 164 -12.01 -11.73 -21.41
CA LYS A 164 -12.93 -10.86 -22.15
C LYS A 164 -13.60 -9.84 -21.24
N SER A 165 -14.09 -10.29 -20.09
CA SER A 165 -14.72 -9.41 -19.10
C SER A 165 -14.47 -9.93 -17.68
N LEU A 166 -14.36 -9.00 -16.73
CA LEU A 166 -14.18 -9.30 -15.32
C LEU A 166 -14.99 -8.31 -14.48
N ASP A 167 -15.92 -8.84 -13.69
CA ASP A 167 -16.62 -8.09 -12.64
C ASP A 167 -16.28 -8.73 -11.29
N PHE A 168 -15.89 -7.90 -10.33
CA PHE A 168 -15.51 -8.36 -9.00
C PHE A 168 -15.83 -7.29 -7.95
N GLN A 169 -15.85 -7.73 -6.70
CA GLN A 169 -16.03 -6.87 -5.54
C GLN A 169 -14.90 -7.11 -4.55
N ILE A 170 -14.37 -6.04 -3.97
CA ILE A 170 -13.40 -6.11 -2.88
C ILE A 170 -14.14 -5.88 -1.56
N GLU A 171 -14.11 -6.86 -0.68
CA GLU A 171 -14.65 -6.77 0.68
C GLU A 171 -13.49 -6.65 1.66
N ALA A 172 -13.12 -5.42 2.01
CA ALA A 172 -12.04 -5.15 2.96
C ALA A 172 -12.35 -3.87 3.74
N GLY A 173 -11.95 -3.84 5.01
CA GLY A 173 -12.03 -2.64 5.85
C GLY A 173 -11.01 -1.56 5.47
N PRO A 174 -10.90 -0.50 6.28
CA PRO A 174 -9.87 0.52 6.10
C PRO A 174 -8.45 -0.10 6.08
N PRO A 175 -7.53 0.39 5.24
CA PRO A 175 -6.19 -0.15 5.19
C PRO A 175 -5.35 0.30 6.39
N GLU A 176 -4.39 -0.54 6.75
CA GLU A 176 -3.30 -0.21 7.67
C GLU A 176 -2.08 0.24 6.88
N LEU A 177 -1.33 1.22 7.39
CA LEU A 177 -0.04 1.59 6.80
C LEU A 177 1.08 0.75 7.40
N TRP A 178 1.68 -0.11 6.56
CA TRP A 178 2.80 -0.96 6.95
C TRP A 178 4.09 -0.52 6.26
N ALA A 179 5.17 -0.45 7.00
CA ALA A 179 6.51 -0.24 6.50
C ALA A 179 7.21 -1.59 6.37
N ILE A 180 7.59 -1.97 5.15
CA ILE A 180 8.28 -3.24 4.85
C ILE A 180 9.73 -2.91 4.47
N ALA A 181 10.67 -3.63 5.08
CA ALA A 181 12.09 -3.42 4.83
C ALA A 181 12.47 -3.74 3.37
N ALA A 182 13.32 -2.89 2.81
CA ALA A 182 14.01 -3.12 1.55
C ALA A 182 15.52 -2.87 1.72
N GLU A 183 16.32 -3.48 0.87
CA GLU A 183 17.77 -3.25 0.76
C GLU A 183 18.10 -1.86 0.22
#